data_AF-A0A936UPL0-F1
#
_entry.id   AF-A0A936UPL0-F1
#
_cell.length_a   1.000
_cell.length_b   1.000
_cell.length_c   1.000
_cell.angle_alpha   90.00
_cell.angle_beta   90.00
_cell.angle_gamma   90.00
#
_symmetry.space_group_name_H-M   'P 1'
#
loop_
_entity.id
_entity.type
_entity.pdbx_description
1 polymer ?
#
loop_
_entity_poly.entity_id
_entity_poly.type
_entity_poly.pdbx_seq_one_letter_code
_entity_poly.pdbx_strand_id
1 'polypeptide(L)'
;MHPIEAELIEVVKSGRDWQLEDLGGITKLAPVARSLGSTPIMPELLHPLLSGWSDAKAADRDVHKGVLRDLLEVATTDFVLLETVDILEHHRPLPDDGDECCFMLFLAKAATDDHSLSGLSRGAALDGAFRWAGDNRRWQLRLLDFFLGLAPGDDTEFLRRAAKIVGVAFSHWRDKELVEVLHKLAQLEAVRPEAAFELGMAALAEAMDKADASHSGAASASLGTLSTRVQEHAFELHAWSGSSGPPWLGARQTEAVCWSALASAVAGLAGALDEPSWWEPAVVIEESLLSVYSAGRSILRRDQHGGVEAMVRPRIRASVATRAGQAHQVRTWLQQNATHEWTAEAQDLIAQIDAFIEQSGSPENPPEAASERTSLAAIITGSNIPEEQRNVLLGVVANAMSLQLANMTSAEADVIERCCNEVRGHNDYSANTNGARLFDTVLLWLVRFMFNRLELTKGDDPTGAYLFRTR
;
A
#
# COMPACT_ATOMS: atom_id res chain seq x y z
N MET A 1 -15.07 -33.38 30.36
CA MET A 1 -13.84 -32.64 30.72
C MET A 1 -12.69 -33.61 30.62
N HIS A 2 -11.73 -33.33 29.74
CA HIS A 2 -10.57 -34.20 29.51
C HIS A 2 -9.60 -34.13 30.72
N PRO A 3 -8.84 -35.17 31.07
CA PRO A 3 -7.91 -35.10 32.21
C PRO A 3 -6.88 -33.95 32.11
N ILE A 4 -6.34 -33.70 30.92
CA ILE A 4 -5.43 -32.55 30.68
C ILE A 4 -6.14 -31.20 30.88
N GLU A 5 -7.43 -31.12 30.57
CA GLU A 5 -8.22 -29.91 30.79
C GLU A 5 -8.42 -29.63 32.29
N ALA A 6 -8.66 -30.69 33.07
CA ALA A 6 -8.70 -30.58 34.53
C ALA A 6 -7.35 -30.13 35.10
N GLU A 7 -6.25 -30.71 34.61
CA GLU A 7 -4.89 -30.33 35.03
C GLU A 7 -4.59 -28.86 34.67
N LEU A 8 -4.91 -28.42 33.45
CA LEU A 8 -4.67 -27.02 33.05
C LEU A 8 -5.47 -26.04 33.91
N ILE A 9 -6.74 -26.34 34.18
CA ILE A 9 -7.58 -25.48 35.02
C ILE A 9 -6.96 -25.31 36.42
N GLU A 10 -6.42 -26.38 37.01
CA GLU A 10 -5.76 -26.30 38.32
C GLU A 10 -4.44 -25.52 38.26
N VAL A 11 -3.66 -25.65 37.18
CA VAL A 11 -2.43 -24.87 36.99
C VAL A 11 -2.74 -23.38 36.82
N VAL A 12 -3.72 -23.02 35.97
CA VAL A 12 -4.14 -21.64 35.73
C VAL A 12 -4.72 -21.00 36.99
N LYS A 13 -5.50 -21.74 37.78
CA LYS A 13 -5.99 -21.27 39.10
C LYS A 13 -4.87 -20.91 40.07
N SER A 14 -3.67 -21.47 39.90
CA SER A 14 -2.52 -21.11 40.74
C SER A 14 -1.92 -19.74 40.42
N GLY A 15 -2.40 -19.06 39.35
CA GLY A 15 -2.00 -17.71 38.98
C GLY A 15 -0.58 -17.60 38.42
N ARG A 16 -0.02 -18.71 37.94
CA ARG A 16 1.32 -18.81 37.37
C ARG A 16 1.23 -19.06 35.88
N ASP A 17 2.16 -18.49 35.11
CA ASP A 17 2.36 -18.88 33.72
C ASP A 17 2.73 -20.36 33.68
N TRP A 18 2.14 -21.08 32.73
CA TRP A 18 2.30 -22.52 32.62
C TRP A 18 3.06 -22.88 31.35
N GLN A 19 3.81 -23.98 31.42
CA GLN A 19 4.57 -24.54 30.31
C GLN A 19 4.07 -25.94 29.97
N LEU A 20 4.39 -26.44 28.78
CA LEU A 20 3.93 -27.75 28.33
C LEU A 20 4.38 -28.87 29.30
N GLU A 21 5.53 -28.69 29.94
CA GLU A 21 6.10 -29.58 30.96
C GLU A 21 5.18 -29.73 32.18
N ASP A 22 4.43 -28.69 32.56
CA ASP A 22 3.48 -28.74 33.68
C ASP A 22 2.30 -29.69 33.40
N LEU A 23 2.01 -29.94 32.11
CA LEU A 23 1.02 -30.92 31.66
C LEU A 23 1.65 -32.29 31.36
N GLY A 24 2.92 -32.51 31.74
CA GLY A 24 3.67 -33.73 31.48
C GLY A 24 4.39 -33.78 30.13
N GLY A 25 4.53 -32.63 29.46
CA GLY A 25 5.33 -32.47 28.25
C GLY A 25 4.70 -33.06 26.99
N ILE A 26 5.46 -32.99 25.89
CA ILE A 26 4.97 -33.41 24.56
C ILE A 26 4.63 -34.91 24.50
N THR A 27 5.30 -35.75 25.29
CA THR A 27 5.09 -37.20 25.32
C THR A 27 3.74 -37.59 25.93
N LYS A 28 3.22 -36.82 26.89
CA LYS A 28 1.88 -37.02 27.46
C LYS A 28 0.79 -36.41 26.59
N LEU A 29 1.09 -35.31 25.88
CA LEU A 29 0.14 -34.65 24.99
C LEU A 29 -0.09 -35.44 23.68
N ALA A 30 0.96 -36.00 23.09
CA ALA A 30 0.90 -36.71 21.81
C ALA A 30 -0.20 -37.80 21.71
N PRO A 31 -0.32 -38.76 22.65
CA PRO A 31 -1.34 -39.83 22.53
C PRO A 31 -2.78 -39.33 22.66
N VAL A 32 -2.99 -38.12 23.19
CA VAL A 32 -4.33 -37.56 23.44
C VAL A 32 -4.67 -36.36 22.56
N ALA A 33 -3.74 -35.90 21.71
CA ALA A 33 -3.89 -34.75 20.83
C ALA A 33 -5.21 -34.77 20.03
N ARG A 34 -5.51 -35.90 19.38
CA ARG A 34 -6.76 -36.07 18.61
C ARG A 34 -8.03 -35.95 19.44
N SER A 35 -7.99 -36.25 20.75
CA SER A 35 -9.16 -36.08 21.63
C SER A 35 -9.35 -34.63 22.10
N LEU A 36 -8.28 -33.81 22.01
CA LEU A 36 -8.27 -32.42 22.42
C LEU A 36 -8.59 -31.46 21.28
N GLY A 37 -8.38 -31.83 20.02
CA GLY A 37 -8.40 -30.88 18.90
C GLY A 37 -9.71 -30.11 18.70
N SER A 38 -10.87 -30.67 19.07
CA SER A 38 -12.17 -29.96 19.01
C SER A 38 -12.63 -29.37 20.35
N THR A 39 -11.83 -29.52 21.40
CA THR A 39 -12.16 -28.98 22.72
C THR A 39 -11.80 -27.49 22.80
N PRO A 40 -12.53 -26.69 23.60
CA PRO A 40 -12.24 -25.26 23.75
C PRO A 40 -10.85 -24.94 24.30
N ILE A 41 -10.17 -25.91 24.92
CA ILE A 41 -8.80 -25.76 25.42
C ILE A 41 -7.74 -25.81 24.32
N MET A 42 -8.06 -26.33 23.12
CA MET A 42 -7.06 -26.55 22.08
C MET A 42 -6.25 -25.30 21.72
N PRO A 43 -6.86 -24.11 21.51
CA PRO A 43 -6.11 -22.90 21.20
C PRO A 43 -5.08 -22.55 22.28
N GLU A 44 -5.43 -22.74 23.55
CA GLU A 44 -4.53 -22.49 24.70
C GLU A 44 -3.30 -23.40 24.68
N LEU A 45 -3.42 -24.61 24.11
CA LEU A 45 -2.30 -25.55 23.99
C LEU A 45 -1.30 -25.15 22.90
N LEU A 46 -1.70 -24.31 21.93
CA LEU A 46 -0.89 -23.99 20.76
C LEU A 46 0.34 -23.15 21.12
N HIS A 47 0.18 -22.07 21.89
CA HIS A 47 1.32 -21.21 22.25
C HIS A 47 2.48 -21.96 22.93
N PRO A 48 2.25 -22.77 23.99
CA PRO A 48 3.33 -23.55 24.60
C PRO A 48 3.81 -24.69 23.70
N LEU A 49 2.94 -25.30 22.88
CA LEU A 49 3.36 -26.31 21.90
C LEU A 49 4.34 -25.74 20.86
N LEU A 50 4.05 -24.56 20.32
CA LEU A 50 4.86 -23.89 19.29
C LEU A 50 6.16 -23.34 19.86
N SER A 51 6.11 -22.81 21.09
CA SER A 51 7.31 -22.37 21.82
C SER A 51 8.23 -23.57 22.08
N GLY A 52 7.69 -24.67 22.62
CA GLY A 52 8.44 -25.91 22.83
C GLY A 52 8.99 -26.51 21.54
N TRP A 53 8.25 -26.42 20.42
CA TRP A 53 8.71 -26.91 19.13
C TRP A 53 9.92 -26.13 18.60
N SER A 54 9.91 -24.81 18.75
CA SER A 54 11.01 -23.94 18.31
C SER A 54 12.32 -24.29 19.03
N ASP A 55 12.22 -24.58 20.33
CA ASP A 55 13.36 -24.93 21.20
C ASP A 55 13.70 -26.44 21.21
N ALA A 56 12.87 -27.27 20.56
CA ALA A 56 13.03 -28.72 20.57
C ALA A 56 14.28 -29.20 19.81
N LYS A 57 14.90 -30.26 20.35
CA LYS A 57 15.94 -31.02 19.64
C LYS A 57 15.36 -31.71 18.42
N ALA A 58 16.19 -31.96 17.40
CA ALA A 58 15.75 -32.56 16.14
C ALA A 58 14.92 -33.85 16.30
N ALA A 59 15.22 -34.69 17.29
CA ALA A 59 14.48 -35.93 17.55
C ALA A 59 13.04 -35.71 18.08
N ASP A 60 12.77 -34.59 18.74
CA ASP A 60 11.47 -34.27 19.35
C ASP A 60 10.62 -33.35 18.46
N ARG A 61 11.22 -32.72 17.44
CA ARG A 61 10.50 -31.84 16.49
C ARG A 61 9.41 -32.56 15.71
N ASP A 62 9.69 -33.78 15.26
CA ASP A 62 8.69 -34.62 14.58
C ASP A 62 7.47 -34.92 15.46
N VAL A 63 7.69 -35.07 16.77
CA VAL A 63 6.61 -35.29 17.73
C VAL A 63 5.75 -34.03 17.88
N HIS A 64 6.37 -32.85 18.04
CA HIS A 64 5.65 -31.57 18.11
C HIS A 64 4.82 -31.30 16.86
N LYS A 65 5.42 -31.50 15.68
CA LYS A 65 4.73 -31.42 14.40
C LYS A 65 3.56 -32.41 14.32
N GLY A 66 3.77 -33.64 14.76
CA GLY A 66 2.73 -34.67 14.82
C GLY A 66 1.56 -34.27 15.70
N VAL A 67 1.83 -33.71 16.87
CA VAL A 67 0.79 -33.19 17.79
C VAL A 67 0.02 -32.04 17.16
N LEU A 68 0.70 -31.05 16.58
CA LEU A 68 0.04 -29.93 15.89
C LEU A 68 -0.87 -30.44 14.78
N ARG A 69 -0.37 -31.34 13.91
CA ARG A 69 -1.16 -31.95 12.84
C ARG A 69 -2.39 -32.65 13.40
N ASP A 70 -2.24 -33.46 14.44
CA ASP A 70 -3.34 -34.24 15.02
C ASP A 70 -4.40 -33.35 15.68
N LEU A 71 -4.00 -32.24 16.32
CA LEU A 71 -4.92 -31.23 16.87
C LEU A 71 -5.69 -30.54 15.74
N LEU A 72 -4.98 -30.09 14.70
CA LEU A 72 -5.59 -29.39 13.58
C LEU A 72 -6.51 -30.30 12.78
N GLU A 73 -6.11 -31.53 12.47
CA GLU A 73 -6.88 -32.45 11.63
C GLU A 73 -8.29 -32.69 12.18
N VAL A 74 -8.40 -32.89 13.49
CA VAL A 74 -9.69 -33.16 14.14
C VAL A 74 -10.46 -31.91 14.55
N ALA A 75 -9.87 -30.71 14.50
CA ALA A 75 -10.53 -29.48 14.90
C ALA A 75 -11.72 -29.16 13.98
N THR A 76 -12.92 -29.16 14.55
CA THR A 76 -14.19 -28.91 13.84
C THR A 76 -15.02 -27.77 14.44
N THR A 77 -14.61 -27.26 15.61
CA THR A 77 -15.36 -26.26 16.36
C THR A 77 -15.01 -24.85 15.84
N ASP A 78 -16.03 -24.03 15.54
CA ASP A 78 -15.87 -22.71 14.91
C ASP A 78 -14.88 -21.80 15.63
N PHE A 79 -15.09 -21.56 16.92
CA PHE A 79 -14.21 -20.73 17.74
C PHE A 79 -12.79 -21.28 17.79
N VAL A 80 -12.64 -22.60 17.89
CA VAL A 80 -11.33 -23.25 17.95
C VAL A 80 -10.54 -22.98 16.67
N LEU A 81 -11.15 -23.16 15.50
CA LEU A 81 -10.48 -22.91 14.22
C LEU A 81 -10.13 -21.43 14.02
N LEU A 82 -11.01 -20.52 14.44
CA LEU A 82 -10.77 -19.07 14.37
C LEU A 82 -9.54 -18.66 15.20
N GLU A 83 -9.52 -18.98 16.49
CA GLU A 83 -8.39 -18.65 17.37
C GLU A 83 -7.11 -19.35 16.91
N THR A 84 -7.22 -20.58 16.42
CA THR A 84 -6.07 -21.35 15.94
C THR A 84 -5.37 -20.68 14.76
N VAL A 85 -6.13 -20.14 13.80
CA VAL A 85 -5.56 -19.39 12.66
C VAL A 85 -4.80 -18.17 13.15
N ASP A 86 -5.40 -17.39 14.05
CA ASP A 86 -4.78 -16.18 14.60
C ASP A 86 -3.51 -16.53 15.40
N ILE A 87 -3.57 -17.51 16.31
CA ILE A 87 -2.40 -17.91 17.11
C ILE A 87 -1.26 -18.39 16.21
N LEU A 88 -1.55 -19.27 15.25
CA LEU A 88 -0.51 -19.81 14.37
C LEU A 88 0.13 -18.73 13.51
N GLU A 89 -0.63 -17.72 13.06
CA GLU A 89 -0.09 -16.61 12.29
C GLU A 89 0.99 -15.84 13.06
N HIS A 90 0.77 -15.59 14.35
CA HIS A 90 1.72 -14.86 15.21
C HIS A 90 3.02 -15.62 15.48
N HIS A 91 3.03 -16.94 15.24
CA HIS A 91 4.19 -17.80 15.47
C HIS A 91 4.97 -18.15 14.20
N ARG A 92 4.59 -17.54 13.06
CA ARG A 92 5.32 -17.75 11.79
C ARG A 92 6.70 -17.08 11.82
N PRO A 93 7.71 -17.66 11.14
CA PRO A 93 7.67 -18.94 10.42
C PRO A 93 7.71 -20.14 11.38
N LEU A 94 7.00 -21.20 11.03
CA LEU A 94 6.99 -22.43 11.82
C LEU A 94 8.23 -23.29 11.53
N PRO A 95 8.75 -24.07 12.50
CA PRO A 95 9.89 -24.95 12.26
C PRO A 95 9.62 -26.00 11.18
N ASP A 96 10.70 -26.44 10.53
CA ASP A 96 10.71 -27.50 9.53
C ASP A 96 9.73 -27.20 8.37
N ASP A 97 8.86 -28.15 8.00
CA ASP A 97 7.77 -27.98 7.01
C ASP A 97 6.41 -27.69 7.69
N GLY A 98 6.43 -27.10 8.89
CA GLY A 98 5.23 -26.75 9.65
C GLY A 98 4.28 -25.83 8.91
N ASP A 99 4.81 -24.83 8.20
CA ASP A 99 3.99 -23.90 7.42
C ASP A 99 3.28 -24.60 6.24
N GLU A 100 3.94 -25.54 5.56
CA GLU A 100 3.31 -26.34 4.51
C GLU A 100 2.22 -27.24 5.11
N CYS A 101 2.46 -27.83 6.29
CA CYS A 101 1.48 -28.65 7.00
C CYS A 101 0.22 -27.85 7.34
N CYS A 102 0.36 -26.66 7.94
CA CYS A 102 -0.76 -25.78 8.28
C CYS A 102 -1.55 -25.36 7.03
N PHE A 103 -0.85 -24.87 6.00
CA PHE A 103 -1.48 -24.47 4.73
C PHE A 103 -2.32 -25.61 4.14
N MET A 104 -1.76 -26.82 4.06
CA MET A 104 -2.43 -27.98 3.48
C MET A 104 -3.65 -28.42 4.28
N LEU A 105 -3.56 -28.44 5.61
CA LEU A 105 -4.68 -28.80 6.48
C LEU A 105 -5.81 -27.79 6.41
N PHE A 106 -5.49 -26.49 6.43
CA PHE A 106 -6.47 -25.43 6.29
C PHE A 106 -7.18 -25.47 4.94
N LEU A 107 -6.44 -25.66 3.85
CA LEU A 107 -7.03 -25.80 2.52
C LEU A 107 -7.94 -27.04 2.43
N ALA A 108 -7.51 -28.18 2.98
CA ALA A 108 -8.31 -29.40 3.01
C ALA A 108 -9.62 -29.22 3.79
N LYS A 109 -9.58 -28.50 4.91
CA LYS A 109 -10.78 -28.16 5.70
C LYS A 109 -11.72 -27.23 4.95
N ALA A 110 -11.19 -26.21 4.27
CA ALA A 110 -12.01 -25.33 3.43
C ALA A 110 -12.72 -26.11 2.31
N ALA A 111 -12.04 -27.11 1.74
CA ALA A 111 -12.53 -27.99 0.68
C ALA A 111 -13.48 -29.10 1.13
N THR A 112 -13.70 -29.25 2.43
CA THR A 112 -14.57 -30.31 2.96
C THR A 112 -16.04 -30.04 2.62
N ASP A 113 -16.69 -30.98 1.94
CA ASP A 113 -18.07 -30.88 1.43
C ASP A 113 -19.06 -31.80 2.15
N ASP A 114 -18.60 -32.59 3.13
CA ASP A 114 -19.40 -33.60 3.85
C ASP A 114 -20.32 -33.03 4.96
N HIS A 115 -20.44 -31.71 5.05
CA HIS A 115 -21.14 -30.97 6.11
C HIS A 115 -20.64 -31.25 7.54
N SER A 116 -19.45 -31.83 7.71
CA SER A 116 -18.82 -32.01 9.04
C SER A 116 -18.35 -30.70 9.66
N LEU A 117 -18.16 -29.68 8.84
CA LEU A 117 -17.76 -28.33 9.23
C LEU A 117 -18.88 -27.34 8.90
N SER A 118 -19.12 -26.41 9.82
CA SER A 118 -19.98 -25.25 9.55
C SER A 118 -19.37 -24.35 8.47
N GLY A 119 -20.18 -23.50 7.84
CA GLY A 119 -19.67 -22.50 6.92
C GLY A 119 -18.66 -21.55 7.55
N LEU A 120 -18.86 -21.22 8.84
CA LEU A 120 -17.94 -20.39 9.61
C LEU A 120 -16.58 -21.07 9.81
N SER A 121 -16.57 -22.36 10.17
CA SER A 121 -15.35 -23.17 10.33
C SER A 121 -14.58 -23.34 9.02
N ARG A 122 -15.27 -23.71 7.94
CA ARG A 122 -14.67 -23.81 6.59
C ARG A 122 -14.09 -22.45 6.17
N GLY A 123 -14.82 -21.39 6.48
CA GLY A 123 -14.40 -20.03 6.19
C GLY A 123 -13.16 -19.59 6.98
N ALA A 124 -13.06 -19.95 8.26
CA ALA A 124 -11.87 -19.71 9.07
C ALA A 124 -10.65 -20.46 8.52
N ALA A 125 -10.83 -21.73 8.14
CA ALA A 125 -9.78 -22.51 7.51
C ALA A 125 -9.32 -21.89 6.18
N LEU A 126 -10.24 -21.42 5.34
CA LEU A 126 -9.89 -20.73 4.10
C LEU A 126 -9.07 -19.45 4.34
N ASP A 127 -9.43 -18.68 5.36
CA ASP A 127 -8.66 -17.51 5.79
C ASP A 127 -7.24 -17.90 6.23
N GLY A 128 -7.10 -18.95 7.04
CA GLY A 128 -5.79 -19.51 7.40
C GLY A 128 -4.95 -19.91 6.19
N ALA A 129 -5.53 -20.64 5.22
CA ALA A 129 -4.83 -21.00 3.99
C ALA A 129 -4.41 -19.75 3.18
N PHE A 130 -5.29 -18.76 3.07
CA PHE A 130 -5.01 -17.49 2.40
C PHE A 130 -3.85 -16.72 3.04
N ARG A 131 -3.84 -16.60 4.37
CA ARG A 131 -2.76 -15.91 5.11
C ARG A 131 -1.41 -16.58 4.87
N TRP A 132 -1.34 -17.90 4.74
CA TRP A 132 -0.10 -18.63 4.42
C TRP A 132 0.35 -18.41 2.97
N ALA A 133 -0.59 -18.31 2.04
CA ALA A 133 -0.27 -18.09 0.64
C ALA A 133 0.22 -16.68 0.30
N GLY A 134 0.25 -15.74 1.24
CA GLY A 134 0.61 -14.33 1.03
C GLY A 134 1.78 -14.13 0.06
N ASP A 135 2.95 -14.66 0.42
CA ASP A 135 4.19 -14.50 -0.37
C ASP A 135 4.66 -15.80 -1.08
N ASN A 136 3.90 -16.89 -0.96
CA ASN A 136 4.29 -18.18 -1.52
C ASN A 136 3.54 -18.50 -2.82
N ARG A 137 4.21 -18.29 -3.97
CA ARG A 137 3.59 -18.48 -5.30
C ARG A 137 3.01 -19.88 -5.51
N ARG A 138 3.62 -20.94 -4.97
CA ARG A 138 3.10 -22.31 -5.08
C ARG A 138 1.75 -22.45 -4.37
N TRP A 139 1.60 -21.81 -3.22
CA TRP A 139 0.36 -21.83 -2.43
C TRP A 139 -0.71 -20.90 -3.00
N GLN A 140 -0.32 -19.74 -3.56
CA GLN A 140 -1.24 -18.87 -4.31
C GLN A 140 -1.91 -19.62 -5.46
N LEU A 141 -1.14 -20.38 -6.25
CA LEU A 141 -1.67 -21.18 -7.36
C LEU A 141 -2.64 -22.27 -6.90
N ARG A 142 -2.39 -22.88 -5.72
CA ARG A 142 -3.30 -23.87 -5.13
C ARG A 142 -4.60 -23.23 -4.64
N LEU A 143 -4.54 -22.04 -4.07
CA LEU A 143 -5.75 -21.30 -3.69
C LEU A 143 -6.52 -20.80 -4.90
N LEU A 144 -5.84 -20.40 -5.97
CA LEU A 144 -6.50 -20.03 -7.23
C LEU A 144 -7.32 -21.20 -7.77
N ASP A 145 -6.71 -22.39 -7.86
CA ASP A 145 -7.41 -23.63 -8.24
C ASP A 145 -8.63 -23.90 -7.33
N PHE A 146 -8.47 -23.72 -6.02
CA PHE A 146 -9.56 -23.84 -5.07
C PHE A 146 -10.69 -22.82 -5.32
N PHE A 147 -10.37 -21.54 -5.54
CA PHE A 147 -11.37 -20.50 -5.81
C PHE A 147 -12.13 -20.72 -7.10
N LEU A 148 -11.44 -21.21 -8.14
CA LEU A 148 -12.04 -21.57 -9.42
C LEU A 148 -13.04 -22.73 -9.28
N GLY A 149 -12.82 -23.61 -8.30
CA GLY A 149 -13.65 -24.76 -7.98
C GLY A 149 -14.85 -24.50 -7.06
N LEU A 150 -15.06 -23.27 -6.57
CA LEU A 150 -16.18 -22.95 -5.67
C LEU A 150 -17.54 -23.28 -6.31
N ALA A 151 -18.37 -24.04 -5.60
CA ALA A 151 -19.64 -24.51 -6.13
C ALA A 151 -20.81 -23.62 -5.69
N PRO A 152 -21.78 -23.32 -6.57
CA PRO A 152 -22.99 -22.57 -6.20
C PRO A 152 -23.83 -23.21 -5.07
N GLY A 153 -23.69 -24.52 -4.87
CA GLY A 153 -24.39 -25.29 -3.84
C GLY A 153 -23.66 -25.38 -2.51
N ASP A 154 -22.49 -24.73 -2.37
CA ASP A 154 -21.79 -24.65 -1.08
C ASP A 154 -22.62 -23.88 -0.04
N ASP A 155 -22.21 -24.05 1.22
CA ASP A 155 -22.80 -23.31 2.33
C ASP A 155 -22.74 -21.79 2.10
N THR A 156 -23.86 -21.11 2.35
CA THR A 156 -24.00 -19.68 2.06
C THR A 156 -23.07 -18.81 2.92
N GLU A 157 -22.87 -19.17 4.19
CA GLU A 157 -21.97 -18.44 5.09
C GLU A 157 -20.51 -18.63 4.66
N PHE A 158 -20.16 -19.84 4.21
CA PHE A 158 -18.86 -20.11 3.60
C PHE A 158 -18.64 -19.28 2.33
N LEU A 159 -19.60 -19.30 1.39
CA LEU A 159 -19.49 -18.60 0.11
C LEU A 159 -19.37 -17.08 0.27
N ARG A 160 -20.07 -16.48 1.25
CA ARG A 160 -19.88 -15.05 1.60
C ARG A 160 -18.44 -14.77 2.01
N ARG A 161 -17.85 -15.61 2.87
CA ARG A 161 -16.46 -15.42 3.28
C ARG A 161 -15.49 -15.69 2.14
N ALA A 162 -15.75 -16.70 1.31
CA ALA A 162 -14.96 -17.00 0.13
C ALA A 162 -14.97 -15.81 -0.85
N ALA A 163 -16.12 -15.19 -1.10
CA ALA A 163 -16.21 -13.97 -1.93
C ALA A 163 -15.28 -12.86 -1.42
N LYS A 164 -15.31 -12.59 -0.10
CA LYS A 164 -14.41 -11.61 0.53
C LYS A 164 -12.93 -11.97 0.31
N ILE A 165 -12.55 -13.23 0.60
CA ILE A 165 -11.16 -13.67 0.47
C ILE A 165 -10.70 -13.59 -0.99
N VAL A 166 -11.56 -13.93 -1.96
CA VAL A 166 -11.29 -13.80 -3.40
C VAL A 166 -11.06 -12.33 -3.78
N GLY A 167 -11.89 -11.41 -3.30
CA GLY A 167 -11.72 -9.98 -3.53
C GLY A 167 -10.40 -9.43 -2.96
N VAL A 168 -10.09 -9.80 -1.72
CA VAL A 168 -8.81 -9.45 -1.08
C VAL A 168 -7.64 -10.09 -1.85
N ALA A 169 -7.75 -11.35 -2.26
CA ALA A 169 -6.72 -12.02 -3.07
C ALA A 169 -6.50 -11.29 -4.40
N PHE A 170 -7.56 -10.84 -5.08
CA PHE A 170 -7.45 -10.06 -6.30
C PHE A 170 -6.63 -8.79 -6.08
N SER A 171 -6.85 -8.06 -4.99
CA SER A 171 -6.11 -6.82 -4.72
C SER A 171 -4.59 -7.00 -4.65
N HIS A 172 -4.12 -8.20 -4.29
CA HIS A 172 -2.70 -8.52 -4.19
C HIS A 172 -2.17 -9.24 -5.45
N TRP A 173 -2.91 -10.21 -5.98
CA TRP A 173 -2.41 -11.11 -7.02
C TRP A 173 -2.72 -10.64 -8.44
N ARG A 174 -3.74 -9.78 -8.60
CA ARG A 174 -4.21 -9.21 -9.88
C ARG A 174 -4.56 -10.26 -10.94
N ASP A 175 -5.00 -11.43 -10.49
CA ASP A 175 -5.44 -12.49 -11.39
C ASP A 175 -6.89 -12.26 -11.82
N LYS A 176 -7.12 -12.14 -13.14
CA LYS A 176 -8.43 -11.83 -13.71
C LYS A 176 -9.45 -12.93 -13.49
N GLU A 177 -8.99 -14.17 -13.31
CA GLU A 177 -9.87 -15.30 -13.05
C GLU A 177 -10.63 -15.15 -11.70
N LEU A 178 -10.04 -14.45 -10.73
CA LEU A 178 -10.70 -14.13 -9.46
C LEU A 178 -11.91 -13.20 -9.66
N VAL A 179 -11.83 -12.28 -10.62
CA VAL A 179 -12.96 -11.41 -10.98
C VAL A 179 -14.10 -12.23 -11.58
N GLU A 180 -13.80 -13.26 -12.37
CA GLU A 180 -14.82 -14.17 -12.90
C GLU A 180 -15.49 -14.99 -11.80
N VAL A 181 -14.72 -15.44 -10.80
CA VAL A 181 -15.26 -16.11 -9.59
C VAL A 181 -16.24 -15.19 -8.87
N LEU A 182 -15.89 -13.92 -8.64
CA LEU A 182 -16.79 -12.96 -8.01
C LEU A 182 -18.07 -12.71 -8.82
N HIS A 183 -17.98 -12.63 -10.16
CA HIS A 183 -19.16 -12.52 -11.02
C HIS A 183 -20.11 -13.72 -10.88
N LYS A 184 -19.56 -14.93 -10.77
CA LYS A 184 -20.35 -16.15 -10.51
C LYS A 184 -21.04 -16.08 -9.15
N LEU A 185 -20.31 -15.70 -8.10
CA LEU A 185 -20.86 -15.56 -6.75
C LEU A 185 -21.92 -14.46 -6.64
N ALA A 186 -21.79 -13.38 -7.41
CA ALA A 186 -22.76 -12.28 -7.45
C ALA A 186 -24.14 -12.69 -8.02
N GLN A 187 -24.21 -13.82 -8.76
CA GLN A 187 -25.50 -14.35 -9.22
C GLN A 187 -26.32 -14.97 -8.08
N LEU A 188 -25.66 -15.38 -6.99
CA LEU A 188 -26.31 -15.99 -5.84
C LEU A 188 -26.87 -14.90 -4.94
N GLU A 189 -28.19 -14.81 -4.82
CA GLU A 189 -28.87 -13.73 -4.09
C GLU A 189 -28.32 -13.54 -2.67
N ALA A 190 -28.07 -14.64 -1.95
CA ALA A 190 -27.59 -14.59 -0.59
C ALA A 190 -26.10 -14.22 -0.44
N VAL A 191 -25.30 -14.29 -1.51
CA VAL A 191 -23.85 -13.97 -1.55
C VAL A 191 -23.58 -12.66 -2.31
N ARG A 192 -24.56 -12.20 -3.10
CA ARG A 192 -24.48 -11.03 -3.96
C ARG A 192 -23.94 -9.79 -3.26
N PRO A 193 -24.37 -9.41 -2.04
CA PRO A 193 -23.87 -8.20 -1.40
C PRO A 193 -22.34 -8.21 -1.23
N GLU A 194 -21.77 -9.28 -0.67
CA GLU A 194 -20.31 -9.45 -0.57
C GLU A 194 -19.63 -9.48 -1.94
N ALA A 195 -20.13 -10.30 -2.87
CA ALA A 195 -19.48 -10.44 -4.18
C ALA A 195 -19.53 -9.15 -5.02
N ALA A 196 -20.64 -8.43 -5.00
CA ALA A 196 -20.81 -7.16 -5.70
C ALA A 196 -19.93 -6.05 -5.11
N PHE A 197 -19.80 -6.01 -3.79
CA PHE A 197 -18.86 -5.11 -3.13
C PHE A 197 -17.42 -5.35 -3.60
N GLU A 198 -16.96 -6.60 -3.57
CA GLU A 198 -15.61 -6.96 -4.01
C GLU A 198 -15.39 -6.72 -5.51
N LEU A 199 -16.42 -6.92 -6.35
CA LEU A 199 -16.38 -6.53 -7.77
C LEU A 199 -16.24 -5.03 -7.96
N GLY A 200 -16.94 -4.23 -7.16
CA GLY A 200 -16.80 -2.78 -7.14
C GLY A 200 -15.36 -2.37 -6.81
N MET A 201 -14.77 -3.01 -5.78
CA MET A 201 -13.38 -2.79 -5.39
C MET A 201 -12.40 -3.20 -6.49
N ALA A 202 -12.62 -4.35 -7.14
CA ALA A 202 -11.81 -4.80 -8.25
C ALA A 202 -11.88 -3.84 -9.45
N ALA A 203 -13.08 -3.33 -9.77
CA ALA A 203 -13.28 -2.37 -10.85
C ALA A 203 -12.63 -1.01 -10.56
N LEU A 204 -12.73 -0.53 -9.31
CA LEU A 204 -12.01 0.66 -8.86
C LEU A 204 -10.50 0.47 -9.01
N ALA A 205 -10.00 -0.68 -8.58
CA ALA A 205 -8.59 -1.04 -8.67
C ALA A 205 -8.10 -1.06 -10.13
N GLU A 206 -8.83 -1.70 -11.05
CA GLU A 206 -8.49 -1.69 -12.48
C GLU A 206 -8.55 -0.29 -13.11
N ALA A 207 -9.54 0.52 -12.74
CA ALA A 207 -9.67 1.87 -13.28
C ALA A 207 -8.52 2.76 -12.82
N MET A 208 -8.04 2.55 -11.60
CA MET A 208 -6.83 3.19 -11.12
C MET A 208 -5.60 2.78 -11.95
N ASP A 209 -5.40 1.47 -12.17
CA ASP A 209 -4.26 0.97 -12.96
C ASP A 209 -4.29 1.49 -14.41
N LYS A 210 -5.48 1.53 -15.05
CA LYS A 210 -5.67 2.05 -16.42
C LYS A 210 -5.42 3.55 -16.52
N ALA A 211 -5.79 4.28 -15.47
CA ALA A 211 -5.59 5.72 -15.40
C ALA A 211 -4.11 6.10 -15.17
N ASP A 212 -3.28 5.20 -14.66
CA ASP A 212 -1.81 5.38 -14.64
C ASP A 212 -1.17 5.21 -16.00
N ALA A 213 -1.68 4.28 -16.80
CA ALA A 213 -1.22 4.08 -18.17
C ALA A 213 -1.65 5.23 -19.12
N SER A 214 -2.66 6.02 -18.73
CA SER A 214 -3.32 7.02 -19.59
C SER A 214 -3.24 8.41 -18.95
N HIS A 215 -2.33 9.28 -19.39
CA HIS A 215 -2.19 10.66 -18.86
C HIS A 215 -3.35 11.60 -19.27
N SER A 216 -4.62 11.17 -19.17
CA SER A 216 -5.78 11.94 -19.67
C SER A 216 -6.92 12.06 -18.65
N GLY A 217 -7.53 13.25 -18.59
CA GLY A 217 -8.65 13.61 -17.71
C GLY A 217 -9.96 12.80 -17.89
N ALA A 218 -10.05 11.92 -18.89
CA ALA A 218 -11.17 10.96 -19.01
C ALA A 218 -11.20 9.94 -17.86
N ALA A 219 -10.05 9.70 -17.20
CA ALA A 219 -9.95 8.83 -16.03
C ALA A 219 -10.74 9.35 -14.82
N SER A 220 -10.78 10.67 -14.60
CA SER A 220 -11.38 11.32 -13.42
C SER A 220 -12.90 11.07 -13.35
N ALA A 221 -13.61 11.22 -14.47
CA ALA A 221 -15.05 10.94 -14.56
C ALA A 221 -15.41 9.44 -14.38
N SER A 222 -14.53 8.54 -14.83
CA SER A 222 -14.70 7.09 -14.65
C SER A 222 -14.50 6.66 -13.19
N LEU A 223 -13.55 7.27 -12.48
CA LEU A 223 -13.32 7.02 -11.05
C LEU A 223 -14.49 7.48 -10.19
N GLY A 224 -15.07 8.66 -10.48
CA GLY A 224 -16.25 9.15 -9.75
C GLY A 224 -17.44 8.18 -9.86
N THR A 225 -17.71 7.67 -11.07
CA THR A 225 -18.80 6.70 -11.29
C THR A 225 -18.56 5.37 -10.56
N LEU A 226 -17.31 4.89 -10.56
CA LEU A 226 -16.95 3.65 -9.88
C LEU A 226 -16.98 3.81 -8.35
N SER A 227 -16.56 4.95 -7.84
CA SER A 227 -16.69 5.29 -6.42
C SER A 227 -18.14 5.27 -5.96
N THR A 228 -19.07 5.84 -6.73
CA THR A 228 -20.51 5.79 -6.41
C THR A 228 -21.03 4.36 -6.35
N ARG A 229 -20.62 3.49 -7.28
CA ARG A 229 -21.01 2.07 -7.25
C ARG A 229 -20.45 1.33 -6.04
N VAL A 230 -19.21 1.61 -5.64
CA VAL A 230 -18.63 1.04 -4.41
C VAL A 230 -19.42 1.50 -3.18
N GLN A 231 -19.83 2.77 -3.12
CA GLN A 231 -20.66 3.30 -2.04
C GLN A 231 -22.05 2.64 -2.01
N GLU A 232 -22.69 2.45 -3.17
CA GLU A 232 -23.97 1.75 -3.30
C GLU A 232 -23.85 0.31 -2.77
N HIS A 233 -22.84 -0.45 -3.21
CA HIS A 233 -22.63 -1.82 -2.75
C HIS A 233 -22.22 -1.91 -1.28
N ALA A 234 -21.44 -0.94 -0.77
CA ALA A 234 -21.13 -0.85 0.65
C ALA A 234 -22.41 -0.66 1.48
N PHE A 235 -23.32 0.21 1.02
CA PHE A 235 -24.61 0.43 1.67
C PHE A 235 -25.51 -0.82 1.61
N GLU A 236 -25.58 -1.50 0.47
CA GLU A 236 -26.29 -2.78 0.33
C GLU A 236 -25.72 -3.83 1.29
N LEU A 237 -24.40 -3.99 1.34
CA LEU A 237 -23.71 -4.89 2.26
C LEU A 237 -24.05 -4.55 3.72
N HIS A 238 -24.03 -3.27 4.09
CA HIS A 238 -24.43 -2.82 5.42
C HIS A 238 -25.87 -3.19 5.77
N ALA A 239 -26.82 -2.96 4.86
CA ALA A 239 -28.23 -3.29 5.05
C ALA A 239 -28.46 -4.80 5.23
N TRP A 240 -27.71 -5.62 4.50
CA TRP A 240 -27.77 -7.09 4.60
C TRP A 240 -27.04 -7.65 5.83
N SER A 241 -26.04 -6.95 6.36
CA SER A 241 -25.26 -7.35 7.54
C SER A 241 -25.95 -7.09 8.88
N GLY A 242 -27.21 -6.65 8.87
CA GLY A 242 -28.00 -6.35 10.07
C GLY A 242 -28.11 -7.53 11.04
N SER A 243 -27.40 -7.39 12.17
CA SER A 243 -27.62 -8.02 13.48
C SER A 243 -27.36 -9.52 13.69
N SER A 244 -26.41 -10.15 12.98
CA SER A 244 -25.93 -11.47 13.42
C SER A 244 -24.46 -11.73 13.07
N GLY A 245 -23.55 -11.33 13.96
CA GLY A 245 -22.15 -11.73 13.90
C GLY A 245 -21.39 -11.33 15.16
N PRO A 246 -20.41 -12.13 15.63
CA PRO A 246 -19.59 -11.79 16.80
C PRO A 246 -18.83 -10.45 16.63
N PRO A 247 -18.43 -9.78 17.72
CA PRO A 247 -17.97 -8.37 17.73
C PRO A 247 -16.78 -8.04 16.81
N TRP A 248 -15.96 -9.01 16.43
CA TRP A 248 -14.84 -8.85 15.48
C TRP A 248 -15.30 -8.83 14.00
N LEU A 249 -16.53 -9.26 13.70
CA LEU A 249 -17.25 -8.83 12.48
C LEU A 249 -17.69 -7.36 12.57
N GLY A 250 -17.66 -6.71 13.74
CA GLY A 250 -17.87 -5.26 13.87
C GLY A 250 -16.84 -4.45 13.09
N ALA A 251 -15.65 -5.03 12.84
CA ALA A 251 -14.68 -4.50 11.89
C ALA A 251 -15.23 -4.43 10.45
N ARG A 252 -16.27 -5.18 10.05
CA ARG A 252 -16.89 -5.10 8.71
C ARG A 252 -17.71 -3.85 8.50
N GLN A 253 -18.40 -3.37 9.56
CA GLN A 253 -19.09 -2.09 9.49
C GLN A 253 -18.08 -0.94 9.44
N THR A 254 -17.00 -1.05 10.22
CA THR A 254 -15.90 -0.09 10.18
C THR A 254 -15.16 -0.13 8.85
N GLU A 255 -14.86 -1.31 8.29
CA GLU A 255 -14.20 -1.50 7.00
C GLU A 255 -15.03 -0.95 5.85
N ALA A 256 -16.33 -1.29 5.74
CA ALA A 256 -17.16 -0.77 4.66
C ALA A 256 -17.43 0.74 4.80
N VAL A 257 -17.51 1.27 6.03
CA VAL A 257 -17.52 2.73 6.28
C VAL A 257 -16.17 3.36 5.89
N CYS A 258 -15.04 2.75 6.24
CA CYS A 258 -13.71 3.24 5.88
C CYS A 258 -13.44 3.14 4.38
N TRP A 259 -13.95 2.11 3.70
CA TRP A 259 -13.86 1.97 2.24
C TRP A 259 -14.82 2.92 1.52
N SER A 260 -16.01 3.18 2.08
CA SER A 260 -16.91 4.23 1.58
C SER A 260 -16.31 5.62 1.77
N ALA A 261 -15.68 5.89 2.92
CA ALA A 261 -14.93 7.10 3.19
C ALA A 261 -13.73 7.22 2.24
N LEU A 262 -13.00 6.13 1.98
CA LEU A 262 -11.90 6.10 1.02
C LEU A 262 -12.38 6.35 -0.40
N ALA A 263 -13.45 5.68 -0.84
CA ALA A 263 -14.04 5.90 -2.16
C ALA A 263 -14.44 7.37 -2.33
N SER A 264 -15.10 7.95 -1.32
CA SER A 264 -15.44 9.38 -1.27
C SER A 264 -14.21 10.27 -1.34
N ALA A 265 -13.17 9.96 -0.56
CA ALA A 265 -11.92 10.72 -0.53
C ALA A 265 -11.15 10.59 -1.84
N VAL A 266 -11.13 9.42 -2.49
CA VAL A 266 -10.55 9.19 -3.82
C VAL A 266 -11.33 9.96 -4.89
N ALA A 267 -12.67 10.01 -4.82
CA ALA A 267 -13.48 10.77 -5.75
C ALA A 267 -13.28 12.29 -5.59
N GLY A 268 -13.23 12.78 -4.34
CA GLY A 268 -12.90 14.18 -4.05
C GLY A 268 -11.48 14.54 -4.49
N LEU A 269 -10.52 13.65 -4.20
CA LEU A 269 -9.13 13.82 -4.61
C LEU A 269 -8.95 13.79 -6.13
N ALA A 270 -9.71 12.97 -6.87
CA ALA A 270 -9.65 12.96 -8.33
C ALA A 270 -10.00 14.34 -8.92
N GLY A 271 -11.02 15.01 -8.39
CA GLY A 271 -11.37 16.38 -8.77
C GLY A 271 -10.31 17.40 -8.35
N ALA A 272 -9.82 17.32 -7.10
CA ALA A 272 -8.82 18.25 -6.58
C ALA A 272 -7.44 18.08 -7.22
N LEU A 273 -7.09 16.88 -7.67
CA LEU A 273 -5.85 16.62 -8.39
C LEU A 273 -5.87 17.24 -9.78
N ASP A 274 -7.03 17.42 -10.41
CA ASP A 274 -7.14 18.09 -11.71
C ASP A 274 -6.89 19.62 -11.64
N GLU A 275 -7.07 20.22 -10.45
CA GLU A 275 -6.85 21.64 -10.22
C GLU A 275 -5.35 22.04 -10.28
N PRO A 276 -4.98 23.21 -10.82
CA PRO A 276 -3.59 23.65 -10.83
C PRO A 276 -3.02 23.96 -9.44
N SER A 277 -3.88 24.34 -8.49
CA SER A 277 -3.56 24.63 -7.10
C SER A 277 -4.83 24.58 -6.26
N TRP A 278 -4.76 24.11 -5.01
CA TRP A 278 -5.93 24.01 -4.14
C TRP A 278 -6.31 25.36 -3.54
N TRP A 279 -7.60 25.67 -3.54
CA TRP A 279 -8.14 26.86 -2.88
C TRP A 279 -8.04 26.78 -1.35
N GLU A 280 -8.30 25.60 -0.78
CA GLU A 280 -8.14 25.30 0.66
C GLU A 280 -7.17 24.12 0.84
N PRO A 281 -5.85 24.37 0.82
CA PRO A 281 -4.85 23.31 0.82
C PRO A 281 -4.89 22.42 2.05
N ALA A 282 -5.13 22.99 3.23
CA ALA A 282 -5.18 22.22 4.47
C ALA A 282 -6.28 21.14 4.40
N VAL A 283 -7.50 21.51 3.99
CA VAL A 283 -8.63 20.58 3.86
C VAL A 283 -8.34 19.48 2.84
N VAL A 284 -7.81 19.82 1.67
CA VAL A 284 -7.48 18.84 0.63
C VAL A 284 -6.35 17.91 1.09
N ILE A 285 -5.32 18.44 1.76
CA ILE A 285 -4.18 17.67 2.26
C ILE A 285 -4.63 16.71 3.37
N GLU A 286 -5.42 17.22 4.31
CA GLU A 286 -5.86 16.51 5.49
C GLU A 286 -6.95 15.49 5.18
N GLU A 287 -8.11 15.95 4.71
CA GLU A 287 -9.31 15.11 4.61
C GLU A 287 -9.28 14.15 3.41
N SER A 288 -8.46 14.44 2.39
CA SER A 288 -8.42 13.66 1.15
C SER A 288 -7.03 13.09 0.84
N LEU A 289 -6.01 13.92 0.69
CA LEU A 289 -4.70 13.49 0.19
C LEU A 289 -4.00 12.50 1.14
N LEU A 290 -3.77 12.88 2.40
CA LEU A 290 -3.04 12.08 3.38
C LEU A 290 -3.91 10.93 3.92
N SER A 291 -5.21 11.16 4.06
CA SER A 291 -6.20 10.12 4.36
C SER A 291 -6.17 8.99 3.33
N VAL A 292 -6.20 9.31 2.03
CA VAL A 292 -6.12 8.32 0.95
C VAL A 292 -4.71 7.69 0.86
N TYR A 293 -3.66 8.48 1.08
CA TYR A 293 -2.25 8.04 1.04
C TYR A 293 -1.89 7.04 2.16
N SER A 294 -2.64 7.06 3.28
CA SER A 294 -2.44 6.21 4.46
C SER A 294 -3.56 5.18 4.69
N ALA A 295 -4.50 5.06 3.74
CA ALA A 295 -5.71 4.26 3.89
C ALA A 295 -5.48 2.75 4.08
N GLY A 296 -4.35 2.21 3.62
CA GLY A 296 -4.02 0.79 3.74
C GLY A 296 -3.67 0.38 5.18
N ARG A 297 -3.02 1.28 5.94
CA ARG A 297 -2.66 1.04 7.35
C ARG A 297 -3.89 0.94 8.26
N SER A 298 -4.93 1.72 7.98
CA SER A 298 -6.13 1.81 8.84
C SER A 298 -7.17 0.72 8.59
N ILE A 299 -7.28 0.24 7.34
CA ILE A 299 -8.38 -0.66 6.95
C ILE A 299 -8.01 -2.15 7.03
N LEU A 300 -6.73 -2.49 6.81
CA LEU A 300 -6.28 -3.88 6.80
C LEU A 300 -5.27 -4.23 7.90
N ARG A 301 -4.86 -3.27 8.74
CA ARG A 301 -3.77 -3.41 9.74
C ARG A 301 -2.51 -4.08 9.16
N ARG A 302 -2.14 -3.76 7.92
CA ARG A 302 -0.96 -4.31 7.25
C ARG A 302 0.15 -3.27 7.13
N ASP A 303 1.38 -3.75 7.17
CA ASP A 303 2.58 -2.94 7.01
C ASP A 303 2.96 -2.75 5.52
N GLN A 304 4.13 -2.17 5.30
CA GLN A 304 4.42 -1.06 4.38
C GLN A 304 4.37 -1.40 2.87
N HIS A 305 4.01 -2.61 2.44
CA HIS A 305 4.34 -3.10 1.09
C HIS A 305 3.26 -3.85 0.30
N GLY A 306 1.96 -3.78 0.65
CA GLY A 306 0.99 -4.64 -0.04
C GLY A 306 -0.47 -4.23 -0.16
N GLY A 307 -0.88 -3.03 0.25
CA GLY A 307 -2.30 -2.62 0.25
C GLY A 307 -2.71 -1.72 -0.92
N VAL A 308 -3.90 -1.10 -0.80
CA VAL A 308 -4.38 -0.02 -1.69
C VAL A 308 -3.38 1.14 -1.80
N GLU A 309 -2.51 1.30 -0.81
CA GLU A 309 -1.38 2.25 -0.84
C GLU A 309 -0.42 2.01 -2.00
N ALA A 310 -0.11 0.74 -2.33
CA ALA A 310 0.73 0.42 -3.48
C ALA A 310 0.09 0.87 -4.81
N MET A 311 -1.24 1.05 -4.82
CA MET A 311 -1.98 1.52 -5.97
C MET A 311 -2.16 3.03 -5.99
N VAL A 312 -2.47 3.65 -4.85
CA VAL A 312 -2.82 5.07 -4.81
C VAL A 312 -1.58 5.97 -4.71
N ARG A 313 -0.56 5.56 -3.94
CA ARG A 313 0.64 6.39 -3.68
C ARG A 313 1.39 6.76 -4.96
N PRO A 314 1.64 5.84 -5.92
CA PRO A 314 2.33 6.21 -7.16
C PRO A 314 1.59 7.29 -7.97
N ARG A 315 0.25 7.29 -7.96
CA ARG A 315 -0.59 8.25 -8.70
C ARG A 315 -0.64 9.60 -8.04
N ILE A 316 -0.87 9.62 -6.73
CA ILE A 316 -0.84 10.84 -5.93
C ILE A 316 0.52 11.51 -6.13
N ARG A 317 1.60 10.74 -5.98
CA ARG A 317 2.97 11.18 -6.22
C ARG A 317 3.13 11.76 -7.62
N ALA A 318 2.76 11.03 -8.68
CA ALA A 318 2.91 11.50 -10.06
C ALA A 318 2.09 12.76 -10.35
N SER A 319 0.83 12.83 -9.90
CA SER A 319 -0.06 13.97 -10.14
C SER A 319 0.39 15.22 -9.39
N VAL A 320 0.78 15.09 -8.12
CA VAL A 320 1.29 16.20 -7.30
C VAL A 320 2.68 16.63 -7.78
N ALA A 321 3.55 15.69 -8.18
CA ALA A 321 4.85 15.99 -8.77
C ALA A 321 4.74 16.76 -10.10
N THR A 322 3.71 16.46 -10.91
CA THR A 322 3.45 17.17 -12.18
C THR A 322 3.00 18.61 -11.96
N ARG A 323 2.44 18.94 -10.78
CA ARG A 323 1.89 20.27 -10.45
C ARG A 323 2.68 20.92 -9.32
N ALA A 324 3.68 21.72 -9.66
CA ALA A 324 4.54 22.41 -8.71
C ALA A 324 3.80 23.21 -7.62
N GLY A 325 2.62 23.77 -7.93
CA GLY A 325 1.76 24.47 -6.97
C GLY A 325 1.22 23.57 -5.87
N GLN A 326 0.76 22.36 -6.20
CA GLN A 326 0.27 21.38 -5.25
C GLN A 326 1.42 20.85 -4.37
N ALA A 327 2.57 20.52 -4.98
CA ALA A 327 3.76 20.10 -4.22
C ALA A 327 4.25 21.18 -3.25
N HIS A 328 4.21 22.45 -3.66
CA HIS A 328 4.54 23.59 -2.80
C HIS A 328 3.54 23.73 -1.63
N GLN A 329 2.25 23.51 -1.88
CA GLN A 329 1.21 23.53 -0.85
C GLN A 329 1.40 22.43 0.19
N VAL A 330 1.75 21.21 -0.21
CA VAL A 330 2.08 20.11 0.74
C VAL A 330 3.31 20.44 1.58
N ARG A 331 4.38 20.99 0.97
CA ARG A 331 5.58 21.43 1.70
C ARG A 331 5.28 22.55 2.70
N THR A 332 4.44 23.50 2.30
CA THR A 332 4.04 24.64 3.15
C THR A 332 3.20 24.17 4.33
N TRP A 333 2.27 23.23 4.09
CA TRP A 333 1.48 22.62 5.14
C TRP A 333 2.37 21.87 6.15
N LEU A 334 3.35 21.09 5.68
CA LEU A 334 4.28 20.37 6.56
C LEU A 334 5.11 21.31 7.44
N GLN A 335 5.55 22.45 6.89
CA GLN A 335 6.28 23.48 7.65
C GLN A 335 5.43 24.13 8.74
N GLN A 336 4.12 24.27 8.51
CA GLN A 336 3.19 24.90 9.44
C GLN A 336 2.62 23.91 10.49
N ASN A 337 2.61 22.61 10.17
CA ASN A 337 1.94 21.57 10.96
C ASN A 337 2.90 20.46 11.44
N ALA A 338 4.08 20.84 11.95
CA ALA A 338 5.15 19.90 12.33
C ALA A 338 4.79 18.89 13.45
N THR A 339 3.69 19.10 14.19
CA THR A 339 3.23 18.21 15.26
C THR A 339 1.92 17.50 14.92
N HIS A 340 1.46 17.55 13.67
CA HIS A 340 0.22 16.91 13.25
C HIS A 340 0.36 15.40 13.14
N GLU A 341 -0.75 14.67 13.28
CA GLU A 341 -0.77 13.20 13.23
C GLU A 341 -0.26 12.61 11.90
N TRP A 342 -0.35 13.38 10.81
CA TRP A 342 0.09 12.97 9.46
C TRP A 342 1.43 13.54 9.01
N THR A 343 2.22 14.07 9.95
CA THR A 343 3.53 14.67 9.65
C THR A 343 4.48 13.64 9.01
N ALA A 344 4.48 12.40 9.49
CA ALA A 344 5.34 11.34 8.97
C ALA A 344 4.95 10.94 7.54
N GLU A 345 3.64 10.84 7.27
CA GLU A 345 3.07 10.49 5.97
C GLU A 345 3.29 11.60 4.94
N ALA A 346 3.16 12.87 5.34
CA ALA A 346 3.44 14.01 4.48
C ALA A 346 4.94 14.13 4.14
N GLN A 347 5.83 13.81 5.10
CA GLN A 347 7.28 13.73 4.86
C GLN A 347 7.62 12.63 3.86
N ASP A 348 7.05 11.44 4.03
CA ASP A 348 7.22 10.32 3.10
C ASP A 348 6.71 10.67 1.69
N LEU A 349 5.52 11.28 1.57
CA LEU A 349 4.98 11.72 0.28
C LEU A 349 5.92 12.73 -0.42
N ILE A 350 6.44 13.73 0.31
CA ILE A 350 7.38 14.71 -0.27
C ILE A 350 8.68 14.04 -0.70
N ALA A 351 9.26 13.17 0.14
CA ALA A 351 10.49 12.45 -0.19
C ALA A 351 10.32 11.58 -1.45
N GLN A 352 9.16 10.94 -1.61
CA GLN A 352 8.84 10.17 -2.80
C GLN A 352 8.59 11.05 -4.03
N ILE A 353 7.93 12.21 -3.87
CA ILE A 353 7.75 13.20 -4.96
C ILE A 353 9.11 13.68 -5.44
N ASP A 354 10.02 14.01 -4.52
CA ASP A 354 11.37 14.49 -4.85
C ASP A 354 12.15 13.39 -5.59
N ALA A 355 12.12 12.14 -5.10
CA ALA A 355 12.73 10.99 -5.79
C ALA A 355 12.10 10.70 -7.17
N PHE A 356 10.80 10.93 -7.34
CA PHE A 356 10.11 10.74 -8.62
C PHE A 356 10.46 11.84 -9.63
N ILE A 357 10.61 13.09 -9.17
CA ILE A 357 11.07 14.21 -9.98
C ILE A 357 12.53 13.97 -10.41
N GLU A 358 13.38 13.46 -9.52
CA GLU A 358 14.77 13.09 -9.81
C GLU A 358 14.90 11.93 -10.81
N GLN A 359 14.00 10.94 -10.77
CA GLN A 359 14.00 9.79 -11.69
C GLN A 359 13.40 10.09 -13.08
N SER A 360 12.55 11.11 -13.20
CA SER A 360 11.83 11.44 -14.44
C SER A 360 12.59 12.41 -15.38
N GLY A 361 13.77 12.89 -14.99
CA GLY A 361 14.67 13.71 -15.84
C GLY A 361 16.01 12.99 -16.09
N SER A 362 16.41 12.84 -17.35
CA SER A 362 17.80 12.48 -17.73
C SER A 362 18.57 13.81 -18.07
N PRO A 363 19.89 13.89 -18.37
CA PRO A 363 20.80 14.65 -17.53
C PRO A 363 21.21 16.06 -18.01
N GLU A 364 21.35 16.97 -17.04
CA GLU A 364 22.22 18.15 -17.11
C GLU A 364 23.69 17.68 -17.28
N ASN A 365 24.56 18.29 -18.10
CA ASN A 365 24.55 19.68 -18.49
C ASN A 365 25.31 20.68 -17.58
N PRO A 366 26.28 20.40 -16.67
CA PRO A 366 26.77 21.45 -15.75
C PRO A 366 27.81 22.43 -16.34
N PRO A 367 27.91 23.65 -15.77
CA PRO A 367 28.40 24.84 -16.44
C PRO A 367 29.81 25.28 -15.98
N GLU A 368 30.66 25.66 -16.95
CA GLU A 368 31.66 26.73 -16.85
C GLU A 368 32.22 26.96 -18.27
N ALA A 369 32.05 28.17 -18.79
CA ALA A 369 32.34 28.54 -20.18
C ALA A 369 33.86 28.63 -20.43
N ALA A 370 34.48 27.47 -20.69
CA ALA A 370 35.53 27.21 -21.69
C ALA A 370 36.13 25.81 -21.50
N SER A 371 35.27 24.80 -21.54
CA SER A 371 35.54 23.48 -22.15
C SER A 371 34.18 22.89 -22.56
N GLU A 372 33.40 23.72 -23.28
CA GLU A 372 31.94 23.71 -23.40
C GLU A 372 31.30 22.48 -24.08
N ARG A 373 32.06 21.42 -24.40
CA ARG A 373 31.50 20.12 -24.85
C ARG A 373 32.12 18.88 -24.18
N THR A 374 33.08 19.04 -23.26
CA THR A 374 33.86 17.90 -22.73
C THR A 374 33.50 17.51 -21.29
N SER A 375 32.98 18.43 -20.45
CA SER A 375 32.61 18.14 -19.03
C SER A 375 31.22 17.51 -18.87
N LEU A 376 30.36 17.82 -19.83
CA LEU A 376 28.96 17.46 -19.96
C LEU A 376 28.77 15.96 -20.23
N ALA A 377 29.47 15.46 -21.24
CA ALA A 377 29.57 14.03 -21.47
C ALA A 377 30.17 13.29 -20.26
N ALA A 378 31.12 13.88 -19.52
CA ALA A 378 31.80 13.22 -18.41
C ALA A 378 30.92 12.99 -17.17
N ILE A 379 30.04 13.93 -16.81
CA ILE A 379 29.14 13.81 -15.63
C ILE A 379 27.97 12.87 -15.91
N ILE A 380 27.52 12.85 -17.16
CA ILE A 380 26.53 11.94 -17.69
C ILE A 380 27.06 10.50 -17.82
N THR A 381 28.37 10.35 -18.00
CA THR A 381 29.06 9.04 -18.03
C THR A 381 29.32 8.50 -16.61
N GLY A 382 29.50 9.37 -15.63
CA GLY A 382 29.69 9.03 -14.21
C GLY A 382 28.40 8.82 -13.41
N SER A 383 27.23 9.01 -14.03
CA SER A 383 25.92 8.75 -13.44
C SER A 383 25.43 7.32 -13.76
N ASN A 384 24.70 6.68 -12.84
CA ASN A 384 24.17 5.31 -12.95
C ASN A 384 22.97 5.17 -13.94
N ILE A 385 22.88 6.00 -14.97
CA ILE A 385 21.74 6.06 -15.92
C ILE A 385 21.92 5.02 -17.06
N PRO A 386 20.88 4.21 -17.41
CA PRO A 386 20.91 3.28 -18.55
C PRO A 386 21.16 3.98 -19.91
N GLU A 387 21.94 3.35 -20.80
CA GLU A 387 22.52 4.00 -22.00
C GLU A 387 21.51 4.60 -22.99
N GLU A 388 20.29 4.07 -23.10
CA GLU A 388 19.30 4.56 -24.08
C GLU A 388 18.76 5.95 -23.74
N GLN A 389 18.70 6.33 -22.46
CA GLN A 389 18.21 7.65 -22.02
C GLN A 389 19.30 8.71 -22.06
N ARG A 390 20.56 8.29 -21.97
CA ARG A 390 21.73 9.17 -21.96
C ARG A 390 21.80 10.07 -23.20
N ASN A 391 21.46 9.48 -24.35
CA ASN A 391 21.60 10.13 -25.66
C ASN A 391 20.49 11.16 -25.95
N VAL A 392 19.27 10.94 -25.47
CA VAL A 392 18.15 11.87 -25.70
C VAL A 392 18.42 13.21 -25.02
N LEU A 393 19.08 13.16 -23.88
CA LEU A 393 19.02 14.27 -22.94
C LEU A 393 20.34 15.04 -22.84
N LEU A 394 21.43 14.44 -23.32
CA LEU A 394 22.53 15.17 -23.96
C LEU A 394 22.02 16.18 -25.01
N GLY A 395 21.01 15.80 -25.81
CA GLY A 395 20.46 16.65 -26.87
C GLY A 395 19.61 17.82 -26.35
N VAL A 396 18.75 17.57 -25.35
CA VAL A 396 17.83 18.60 -24.83
C VAL A 396 18.58 19.70 -24.08
N VAL A 397 19.55 19.35 -23.22
CA VAL A 397 20.27 20.37 -22.44
C VAL A 397 21.25 21.16 -23.30
N ALA A 398 21.88 20.52 -24.29
CA ALA A 398 22.70 21.23 -25.27
C ALA A 398 21.89 22.29 -26.05
N ASN A 399 20.63 22.00 -26.37
CA ASN A 399 19.77 22.93 -27.10
C ASN A 399 19.22 24.06 -26.21
N ALA A 400 18.86 23.79 -24.95
CA ALA A 400 18.39 24.82 -24.02
C ALA A 400 19.49 25.84 -23.67
N MET A 401 20.72 25.37 -23.43
CA MET A 401 21.87 26.24 -23.13
C MET A 401 22.27 27.09 -24.35
N SER A 402 22.24 26.50 -25.55
CA SER A 402 22.52 27.23 -26.79
C SER A 402 21.50 28.33 -27.08
N LEU A 403 20.23 28.12 -26.71
CA LEU A 403 19.16 29.11 -26.87
C LEU A 403 19.25 30.25 -25.84
N GLN A 404 19.68 29.95 -24.61
CA GLN A 404 19.82 30.95 -23.55
C GLN A 404 21.02 31.88 -23.72
N LEU A 405 22.14 31.39 -24.27
CA LEU A 405 23.33 32.19 -24.52
C LEU A 405 23.20 33.08 -25.76
N ALA A 406 22.52 32.59 -26.81
CA ALA A 406 22.32 33.34 -28.04
C ALA A 406 21.40 34.57 -27.87
N ASN A 407 20.51 34.56 -26.88
CA ASN A 407 19.51 35.60 -26.63
C ASN A 407 19.91 36.58 -25.50
N MET A 408 21.19 36.66 -25.13
CA MET A 408 21.70 37.47 -24.01
C MET A 408 22.11 38.89 -24.37
N THR A 409 21.63 39.90 -23.62
CA THR A 409 21.93 41.31 -23.87
C THR A 409 23.00 41.89 -22.95
N SER A 410 23.58 43.03 -23.35
CA SER A 410 24.67 43.68 -22.59
C SER A 410 24.24 44.18 -21.21
N ALA A 411 22.98 44.64 -21.07
CA ALA A 411 22.46 45.09 -19.78
C ALA A 411 22.31 43.95 -18.75
N GLU A 412 22.08 42.73 -19.23
CA GLU A 412 22.03 41.53 -18.39
C GLU A 412 23.42 41.12 -17.92
N ALA A 413 24.39 41.08 -18.83
CA ALA A 413 25.78 40.77 -18.48
C ALA A 413 26.33 41.74 -17.42
N ASP A 414 26.04 43.04 -17.54
CA ASP A 414 26.50 44.08 -16.62
C ASP A 414 25.90 43.95 -15.19
N VAL A 415 24.70 43.38 -15.04
CA VAL A 415 24.09 43.15 -13.71
C VAL A 415 24.68 41.92 -13.03
N ILE A 416 24.92 40.85 -13.80
CA ILE A 416 25.57 39.63 -13.31
C ILE A 416 26.99 39.95 -12.83
N GLU A 417 27.77 40.69 -13.61
CA GLU A 417 29.15 41.02 -13.25
C GLU A 417 29.24 41.81 -11.92
N ARG A 418 28.33 42.76 -11.69
CA ARG A 418 28.30 43.58 -10.47
C ARG A 418 27.95 42.75 -9.23
N CYS A 419 26.98 41.84 -9.30
CA CYS A 419 26.60 41.01 -8.16
C CYS A 419 27.67 39.98 -7.80
N CYS A 420 28.37 39.40 -8.79
CA CYS A 420 29.53 38.52 -8.51
C CYS A 420 30.68 39.27 -7.82
N ASN A 421 30.93 40.53 -8.16
CA ASN A 421 32.02 41.31 -7.57
C ASN A 421 31.79 41.66 -6.08
N GLU A 422 30.54 41.89 -5.67
CA GLU A 422 30.19 42.20 -4.27
C GLU A 422 30.29 40.97 -3.35
N VAL A 423 30.03 39.76 -3.86
CA VAL A 423 29.98 38.53 -3.04
C VAL A 423 31.31 37.79 -2.96
N ARG A 424 32.29 38.12 -3.83
CA ARG A 424 33.64 37.55 -3.80
C ARG A 424 34.39 37.71 -2.47
N GLY A 425 34.08 38.76 -1.70
CA GLY A 425 34.67 39.00 -0.38
C GLY A 425 34.05 38.17 0.75
N HIS A 426 32.97 37.44 0.48
CA HIS A 426 32.29 36.61 1.48
C HIS A 426 32.98 35.24 1.59
N ASN A 427 33.23 34.81 2.82
CA ASN A 427 33.94 33.55 3.10
C ASN A 427 33.23 32.34 2.46
N ASP A 428 31.90 32.37 2.44
CA ASP A 428 31.07 31.28 1.89
C ASP A 428 31.09 31.18 0.37
N TYR A 429 31.43 32.26 -0.35
CA TYR A 429 31.57 32.21 -1.81
C TYR A 429 32.99 31.78 -2.22
N SER A 430 34.01 32.15 -1.45
CA SER A 430 35.42 31.85 -1.77
C SER A 430 35.92 30.49 -1.26
N ALA A 431 35.40 30.00 -0.12
CA ALA A 431 35.86 28.75 0.51
C ALA A 431 34.99 27.54 0.15
N ASN A 432 33.77 27.75 -0.34
CA ASN A 432 32.83 26.68 -0.66
C ASN A 432 32.50 26.68 -2.16
N THR A 433 33.04 25.69 -2.89
CA THR A 433 32.80 25.50 -4.33
C THR A 433 31.32 25.32 -4.67
N ASN A 434 30.53 24.74 -3.76
CA ASN A 434 29.09 24.62 -3.95
C ASN A 434 28.36 25.94 -3.66
N GLY A 435 28.86 26.71 -2.69
CA GLY A 435 28.37 28.07 -2.41
C GLY A 435 28.57 29.01 -3.60
N ALA A 436 29.72 28.93 -4.25
CA ALA A 436 30.02 29.68 -5.48
C ALA A 436 29.08 29.30 -6.64
N ARG A 437 28.97 28.00 -6.94
CA ARG A 437 28.11 27.49 -8.03
C ARG A 437 26.62 27.84 -7.83
N LEU A 438 26.14 27.78 -6.59
CA LEU A 438 24.76 28.12 -6.25
C LEU A 438 24.48 29.60 -6.49
N PHE A 439 25.40 30.47 -6.06
CA PHE A 439 25.27 31.91 -6.26
C PHE A 439 25.30 32.30 -7.74
N ASP A 440 26.27 31.78 -8.51
CA ASP A 440 26.45 32.11 -9.94
C ASP A 440 25.25 31.65 -10.78
N THR A 441 24.68 30.48 -10.46
CA THR A 441 23.50 29.95 -11.14
C THR A 441 22.26 30.81 -10.84
N VAL A 442 21.98 31.10 -9.56
CA VAL A 442 20.84 31.92 -9.15
C VAL A 442 20.90 33.31 -9.80
N LEU A 443 22.08 33.90 -9.85
CA LEU A 443 22.28 35.21 -10.46
C LEU A 443 21.99 35.21 -11.96
N LEU A 444 22.49 34.22 -12.70
CA LEU A 444 22.26 34.07 -14.14
C LEU A 444 20.76 33.98 -14.48
N TRP A 445 20.01 33.16 -13.73
CA TRP A 445 18.57 32.98 -13.95
C TRP A 445 17.75 34.20 -13.54
N LEU A 446 18.12 34.88 -12.46
CA LEU A 446 17.40 36.06 -11.96
C LEU A 446 17.48 37.21 -12.98
N VAL A 447 18.66 37.39 -13.57
CA VAL A 447 18.87 38.43 -14.57
C VAL A 447 18.16 38.10 -15.89
N ARG A 448 18.24 36.85 -16.35
CA ARG A 448 17.47 36.34 -17.51
C ARG A 448 15.97 36.50 -17.34
N PHE A 449 15.49 36.24 -16.14
CA PHE A 449 14.08 36.40 -15.81
C PHE A 449 13.67 37.88 -15.86
N MET A 450 14.44 38.76 -15.24
CA MET A 450 14.10 40.18 -15.24
C MET A 450 14.10 40.76 -16.66
N PHE A 451 15.08 40.41 -17.48
CA PHE A 451 15.18 40.93 -18.84
C PHE A 451 14.08 40.44 -19.77
N ASN A 452 13.79 39.13 -19.78
CA ASN A 452 12.67 38.55 -20.53
C ASN A 452 11.31 39.16 -20.12
N ARG A 453 11.22 39.75 -18.91
CA ARG A 453 10.02 40.41 -18.39
C ARG A 453 10.00 41.92 -18.61
N LEU A 454 11.14 42.54 -18.90
CA LEU A 454 11.25 43.96 -19.22
C LEU A 454 11.07 44.24 -20.71
N GLU A 455 11.43 43.30 -21.59
CA GLU A 455 11.19 43.39 -23.04
C GLU A 455 9.74 43.06 -23.46
N LEU A 456 8.91 42.53 -22.58
CA LEU A 456 7.49 42.32 -22.84
C LEU A 456 6.74 43.66 -22.74
N THR A 457 6.39 44.25 -23.89
CA THR A 457 5.41 45.33 -23.92
C THR A 457 3.99 44.77 -23.92
N LYS A 458 2.99 45.61 -23.57
CA LYS A 458 1.55 45.25 -23.66
C LYS A 458 1.10 44.72 -25.04
N GLY A 459 1.91 44.86 -26.08
CA GLY A 459 1.61 44.41 -27.44
C GLY A 459 2.08 42.99 -27.79
N ASP A 460 3.02 42.42 -27.04
CA ASP A 460 3.66 41.14 -27.42
C ASP A 460 2.99 39.90 -26.78
N ASP A 461 2.24 40.09 -25.69
CA ASP A 461 1.35 39.07 -25.11
C ASP A 461 0.07 39.72 -24.50
N PRO A 462 -1.14 39.47 -25.05
CA PRO A 462 -2.40 39.97 -24.50
C PRO A 462 -2.71 39.52 -23.08
N THR A 463 -2.00 38.52 -22.55
CA THR A 463 -2.26 37.89 -21.25
C THR A 463 -1.46 38.50 -20.09
N GLY A 464 -0.40 39.26 -20.36
CA GLY A 464 0.42 39.97 -19.37
C GLY A 464 -0.16 41.31 -18.87
N ALA A 465 -1.40 41.66 -19.25
CA ALA A 465 -1.98 42.97 -19.00
C ALA A 465 -2.19 43.36 -17.52
N TYR A 466 -2.12 42.41 -16.58
CA TYR A 466 -2.38 42.66 -15.15
C TYR A 466 -1.14 42.96 -14.31
N LEU A 467 0.08 42.59 -14.74
CA LEU A 467 1.32 43.02 -14.06
C LEU A 467 1.64 44.50 -14.28
N PHE A 468 0.99 45.11 -15.28
CA PHE A 468 0.99 46.55 -15.51
C PHE A 468 -0.30 47.23 -15.01
N ARG A 469 -1.08 46.59 -14.12
CA ARG A 469 -2.10 47.32 -13.35
C ARG A 469 -1.43 48.02 -12.18
N THR A 470 -1.23 49.32 -12.36
CA THR A 470 -1.34 50.28 -11.27
C THR A 470 -2.64 50.06 -10.52
N ARG A 471 -2.53 49.57 -9.29
CA ARG A 471 -2.78 50.46 -8.16
C ARG A 471 -1.59 50.45 -7.23
#